data_AF-A0A411Z466-F1
#
_entry.id   AF-A0A411Z466-F1
#
_cell.length_a   1.000
_cell.length_b   1.000
_cell.length_c   1.000
_cell.angle_alpha   90.00
_cell.angle_beta   90.00
_cell.angle_gamma   90.00
#
_symmetry.space_group_name_H-M   'P 1'
#
loop_
_entity.id
_entity.type
_entity.pdbx_description
1 polymer ?
#
loop_
_entity_poly.entity_id
_entity_poly.type
_entity_poly.pdbx_seq_one_letter_code
_entity_poly.pdbx_strand_id
1 'polypeptide(L)'
;MADLVSDVNEPVLATEGAPVAILLAGGRGSRLYELTDRACKPALPFVRRRRIVDFTMENIVRSGLNRVIVASQYRPETLEAHLESAWSGRIGAAGLILRRGADGADMTAAQPGYFGTADAVWKNAAQIDALGPREVLILSADHVYEMDYRPLIAAHRASEAKVTLAAKVVDRYEARGFGVITASGTGMVTDFVEKPDIPPTLPNDPEHALASMGIYICDWRWLRQMLAEDAASENSSHDFGHDILPRAVRAGEAHVWNWEQAVGHPVFWRDVGTLDALRETWLQFETGDAPCALPAPDLGEMTPALSRFGMSTSVGGLRLFAPLRNRTGQASWGMMEASVLMDGARLSPGCRLTRALIAPGVTLPEGLVVGEDPVEDARWFRVTAAGTTLVTTQMLSRRAARMHRRDRGIGRGLFQQAVS
;
A
#
# COMPACT_ATOMS: atom_id res chain seq x y z
N MET A 1 -17.21 -28.47 -44.41
CA MET A 1 -17.18 -27.14 -43.76
C MET A 1 -16.82 -27.40 -42.30
N ALA A 2 -15.57 -27.77 -42.05
CA ALA A 2 -14.44 -26.87 -41.77
C ALA A 2 -14.50 -26.38 -40.32
N ASP A 3 -13.70 -27.06 -39.51
CA ASP A 3 -13.38 -26.82 -38.11
C ASP A 3 -12.80 -25.41 -37.88
N LEU A 4 -13.24 -24.74 -36.82
CA LEU A 4 -12.57 -23.58 -36.23
C LEU A 4 -12.76 -23.63 -34.70
N VAL A 5 -12.02 -24.55 -34.06
CA VAL A 5 -11.66 -24.44 -32.65
C VAL A 5 -10.16 -24.70 -32.55
N SER A 6 -9.38 -23.65 -32.74
CA SER A 6 -7.98 -23.60 -32.34
C SER A 6 -7.53 -22.13 -32.30
N ASP A 7 -7.74 -21.47 -31.17
CA ASP A 7 -6.80 -20.42 -30.75
C ASP A 7 -6.07 -20.99 -29.54
N VAL A 8 -5.06 -21.78 -29.87
CA VAL A 8 -4.08 -22.31 -28.94
C VAL A 8 -3.12 -21.16 -28.67
N ASN A 9 -2.93 -20.83 -27.39
CA ASN A 9 -1.84 -20.01 -26.87
C ASN A 9 -0.57 -20.16 -27.71
N GLU A 10 -0.30 -19.21 -28.60
CA GLU A 10 1.06 -19.01 -29.07
C GLU A 10 1.88 -18.44 -27.89
N PRO A 11 3.06 -18.99 -27.60
CA PRO A 11 3.95 -18.35 -26.66
C PRO A 11 4.33 -17.00 -27.27
N VAL A 12 3.98 -15.90 -26.60
CA VAL A 12 4.50 -14.58 -26.92
C VAL A 12 6.02 -14.70 -26.86
N LEU A 13 6.65 -14.85 -28.03
CA LEU A 13 8.09 -14.86 -28.20
C LEU A 13 8.63 -13.66 -27.43
N ALA A 14 9.64 -13.89 -26.61
CA ALA A 14 10.29 -12.84 -25.84
C ALA A 14 10.74 -11.74 -26.82
N THR A 15 9.96 -10.66 -26.90
CA THR A 15 10.29 -9.50 -27.71
C THR A 15 11.55 -8.89 -27.10
N GLU A 16 12.64 -8.95 -27.86
CA GLU A 16 13.91 -8.35 -27.50
C GLU A 16 13.68 -6.86 -27.22
N GLY A 17 14.22 -6.35 -26.11
CA GLY A 17 14.03 -4.96 -25.70
C GLY A 17 12.69 -4.61 -25.05
N ALA A 18 11.79 -5.57 -24.78
CA ALA A 18 10.56 -5.30 -24.03
C ALA A 18 10.84 -4.76 -22.61
N PRO A 19 10.02 -3.86 -22.07
CA PRO A 19 10.21 -3.33 -20.73
C PRO A 19 10.14 -4.42 -19.65
N VAL A 20 10.96 -4.27 -18.61
CA VAL A 20 10.88 -5.09 -17.39
C VAL A 20 10.35 -4.23 -16.25
N ALA A 21 9.34 -4.71 -15.54
CA ALA A 21 8.88 -4.08 -14.31
C ALA A 21 9.69 -4.61 -13.12
N ILE A 22 10.16 -3.73 -12.25
CA ILE A 22 10.68 -4.09 -10.93
C ILE A 22 9.83 -3.42 -9.85
N LEU A 23 9.21 -4.27 -9.04
CA LEU A 23 8.32 -3.90 -7.96
C LEU A 23 9.10 -3.87 -6.65
N LEU A 24 9.25 -2.69 -6.06
CA LEU A 24 9.93 -2.48 -4.80
C LEU A 24 8.95 -2.72 -3.64
N ALA A 25 9.12 -3.83 -2.95
CA ALA A 25 8.25 -4.31 -1.88
C ALA A 25 9.00 -4.51 -0.54
N GLY A 26 9.98 -3.65 -0.26
CA GLY A 26 10.79 -3.70 0.96
C GLY A 26 10.25 -2.87 2.14
N GLY A 27 9.25 -2.01 1.90
CA GLY A 27 8.78 -1.04 2.89
C GLY A 27 8.07 -1.66 4.11
N ARG A 28 8.53 -1.30 5.31
CA ARG A 28 7.88 -1.69 6.58
C ARG A 28 6.48 -1.09 6.75
N GLY A 29 6.24 0.13 6.24
CA GLY A 29 5.01 0.87 6.51
C GLY A 29 4.86 1.24 7.99
N SER A 30 5.90 1.86 8.57
CA SER A 30 5.97 2.18 10.01
C SER A 30 4.82 3.06 10.52
N ARG A 31 4.29 3.93 9.67
CA ARG A 31 3.15 4.82 9.94
C ARG A 31 1.80 4.08 10.07
N LEU A 32 1.78 2.77 9.79
CA LEU A 32 0.63 1.86 10.02
C LEU A 32 0.71 1.11 11.37
N TYR A 33 1.75 1.40 12.17
CA TYR A 33 1.90 0.91 13.53
C TYR A 33 1.70 -0.61 13.66
N GLU A 34 0.77 -1.04 14.53
CA GLU A 34 0.54 -2.45 14.85
C GLU A 34 -0.05 -3.26 13.68
N LEU A 35 -0.51 -2.63 12.58
CA LEU A 35 -0.96 -3.36 11.40
C LEU A 35 0.18 -4.05 10.65
N THR A 36 1.38 -3.45 10.65
CA THR A 36 2.55 -3.99 9.95
C THR A 36 3.50 -4.75 10.89
N ASP A 37 3.06 -5.06 12.10
CA ASP A 37 3.82 -5.85 13.08
C ASP A 37 4.02 -7.31 12.67
N ARG A 38 3.29 -7.82 11.67
CA ARG A 38 3.39 -9.22 11.20
C ARG A 38 3.36 -9.38 9.69
N ALA A 39 3.29 -8.28 8.94
CA ALA A 39 3.25 -8.28 7.49
C ALA A 39 3.82 -6.95 6.96
N CYS A 40 4.36 -6.95 5.75
CA CYS A 40 4.71 -5.71 5.05
C CYS A 40 3.45 -4.98 4.57
N LYS A 41 3.59 -3.66 4.34
CA LYS A 41 2.49 -2.82 3.83
C LYS A 41 1.86 -3.38 2.54
N PRO A 42 2.62 -3.79 1.50
CA PRO A 42 2.04 -4.36 0.29
C PRO A 42 1.14 -5.58 0.52
N ALA A 43 1.42 -6.37 1.57
CA ALA A 43 0.67 -7.57 1.90
C ALA A 43 -0.57 -7.33 2.76
N LEU A 44 -0.80 -6.09 3.23
CA LEU A 44 -1.97 -5.82 4.07
C LEU A 44 -3.25 -6.09 3.29
N PRO A 45 -4.24 -6.75 3.93
CA PRO A 45 -5.57 -6.87 3.36
C PRO A 45 -6.14 -5.49 3.06
N PHE A 46 -6.82 -5.42 1.93
CA PHE A 46 -7.60 -4.31 1.45
C PHE A 46 -9.00 -4.81 1.05
N VAL A 47 -9.87 -3.87 0.68
CA VAL A 47 -11.28 -4.06 0.35
C VAL A 47 -11.55 -5.36 -0.41
N ARG A 48 -12.51 -6.15 0.06
CA ARG A 48 -12.97 -7.43 -0.54
C ARG A 48 -11.83 -8.44 -0.77
N ARG A 49 -10.98 -8.71 0.24
CA ARG A 49 -9.87 -9.69 0.19
C ARG A 49 -8.77 -9.42 -0.83
N ARG A 50 -8.72 -8.22 -1.40
CA ARG A 50 -7.56 -7.77 -2.16
C ARG A 50 -6.45 -7.42 -1.19
N ARG A 51 -5.25 -7.22 -1.69
CA ARG A 51 -4.13 -6.62 -0.97
C ARG A 51 -3.72 -5.34 -1.65
N ILE A 52 -2.98 -4.49 -0.94
CA ILE A 52 -2.50 -3.22 -1.53
C ILE A 52 -1.66 -3.49 -2.79
N VAL A 53 -0.83 -4.54 -2.79
CA VAL A 53 -0.01 -4.91 -3.95
C VAL A 53 -0.81 -5.24 -5.22
N ASP A 54 -2.06 -5.68 -5.06
CA ASP A 54 -2.89 -6.14 -6.19
C ASP A 54 -3.20 -5.00 -7.17
N PHE A 55 -3.27 -3.75 -6.70
CA PHE A 55 -3.47 -2.59 -7.58
C PHE A 55 -2.31 -2.43 -8.55
N THR A 56 -1.07 -2.54 -8.05
CA THR A 56 0.11 -2.41 -8.90
C THR A 56 0.25 -3.60 -9.84
N MET A 57 -0.05 -4.82 -9.36
CA MET A 57 -0.02 -6.01 -10.21
C MET A 57 -1.10 -5.99 -11.30
N GLU A 58 -2.29 -5.47 -11.02
CA GLU A 58 -3.33 -5.28 -12.04
C GLU A 58 -2.90 -4.26 -13.09
N ASN A 59 -2.27 -3.16 -12.67
CA ASN A 59 -1.75 -2.15 -13.59
C ASN A 59 -0.65 -2.72 -14.50
N ILE A 60 0.22 -3.60 -13.98
CA ILE A 60 1.21 -4.33 -14.77
C ILE A 60 0.53 -5.18 -15.85
N VAL A 61 -0.42 -6.04 -15.47
CA VAL A 61 -1.15 -6.93 -16.40
C VAL A 61 -1.91 -6.12 -17.44
N ARG A 62 -2.66 -5.10 -17.01
CA ARG A 62 -3.42 -4.19 -17.87
C ARG A 62 -2.56 -3.48 -18.90
N SER A 63 -1.31 -3.17 -18.53
CA SER A 63 -0.34 -2.52 -19.42
C SER A 63 0.32 -3.49 -20.40
N GLY A 64 -0.02 -4.79 -20.33
CA GLY A 64 0.58 -5.84 -21.16
C GLY A 64 2.00 -6.22 -20.74
N LEU A 65 2.41 -5.88 -19.51
CA LEU A 65 3.73 -6.24 -18.98
C LEU A 65 3.70 -7.64 -18.39
N ASN A 66 4.65 -8.49 -18.79
CA ASN A 66 4.72 -9.90 -18.39
C ASN A 66 6.10 -10.31 -17.84
N ARG A 67 7.01 -9.36 -17.62
CA ARG A 67 8.33 -9.58 -17.00
C ARG A 67 8.42 -8.71 -15.75
N VAL A 68 8.26 -9.33 -14.59
CA VAL A 68 8.14 -8.65 -13.29
C VAL A 68 9.13 -9.25 -12.32
N ILE A 69 10.02 -8.42 -11.80
CA ILE A 69 10.87 -8.75 -10.66
C ILE A 69 10.25 -8.12 -9.43
N VAL A 70 10.04 -8.88 -8.36
CA VAL A 70 9.57 -8.34 -7.08
C VAL A 70 10.71 -8.39 -6.07
N ALA A 71 11.23 -7.22 -5.71
CA ALA A 71 12.28 -7.06 -4.70
C ALA A 71 11.62 -6.87 -3.32
N SER A 72 11.50 -7.97 -2.57
CA SER A 72 10.90 -8.03 -1.24
C SER A 72 11.98 -8.04 -0.15
N GLN A 73 11.68 -7.55 1.06
CA GLN A 73 12.65 -7.60 2.17
C GLN A 73 12.00 -7.77 3.53
N TYR A 74 11.25 -6.76 4.00
CA TYR A 74 10.65 -6.82 5.33
C TYR A 74 9.48 -7.81 5.38
N ARG A 75 9.55 -8.86 6.20
CA ARG A 75 8.47 -9.86 6.43
C ARG A 75 7.68 -10.27 5.16
N PRO A 76 8.36 -10.80 4.15
CA PRO A 76 7.81 -10.92 2.80
C PRO A 76 7.04 -12.23 2.56
N GLU A 77 7.00 -13.17 3.51
CA GLU A 77 6.48 -14.52 3.32
C GLU A 77 5.03 -14.52 2.86
N THR A 78 4.18 -13.73 3.53
CA THR A 78 2.77 -13.65 3.19
C THR A 78 2.56 -12.94 1.86
N LEU A 79 3.41 -11.96 1.51
CA LEU A 79 3.38 -11.25 0.23
C LEU A 79 3.73 -12.20 -0.91
N GLU A 80 4.87 -12.88 -0.80
CA GLU A 80 5.39 -13.76 -1.85
C GLU A 80 4.44 -14.92 -2.13
N ALA A 81 3.94 -15.61 -1.09
CA ALA A 81 2.96 -16.67 -1.26
C ALA A 81 1.67 -16.20 -1.96
N HIS A 82 1.25 -14.96 -1.71
CA HIS A 82 0.11 -14.36 -2.39
C HIS A 82 0.40 -14.04 -3.85
N LEU A 83 1.56 -13.45 -4.14
CA LEU A 83 1.98 -13.16 -5.51
C LEU A 83 2.11 -14.44 -6.34
N GLU A 84 2.73 -15.48 -5.76
CA GLU A 84 2.83 -16.79 -6.41
C GLU A 84 1.45 -17.37 -6.72
N SER A 85 0.56 -17.41 -5.73
CA SER A 85 -0.77 -18.04 -5.87
C SER A 85 -1.74 -17.25 -6.74
N ALA A 86 -1.76 -15.92 -6.65
CA ALA A 86 -2.78 -15.09 -7.29
C ALA A 86 -2.32 -14.51 -8.65
N TRP A 87 -1.01 -14.33 -8.84
CA TRP A 87 -0.48 -13.56 -9.97
C TRP A 87 0.39 -14.34 -10.95
N SER A 88 1.02 -15.46 -10.56
CA SER A 88 1.87 -16.24 -11.49
C SER A 88 1.13 -16.66 -12.76
N GLY A 89 -0.14 -17.08 -12.65
CA GLY A 89 -0.94 -17.48 -13.80
C GLY A 89 -1.32 -16.31 -14.72
N ARG A 90 -1.48 -15.10 -14.16
CA ARG A 90 -1.90 -13.90 -14.92
C ARG A 90 -0.74 -13.17 -15.58
N ILE A 91 0.42 -13.15 -14.92
CA ILE A 91 1.67 -12.61 -15.47
C ILE A 91 2.29 -13.61 -16.47
N GLY A 92 2.06 -14.91 -16.25
CA GLY A 92 2.73 -16.01 -16.93
C GLY A 92 3.77 -16.65 -16.00
N ALA A 93 3.80 -17.99 -15.96
CA ALA A 93 4.52 -18.75 -14.93
C ALA A 93 6.04 -18.43 -14.83
N ALA A 94 6.67 -18.03 -15.93
CA ALA A 94 8.08 -17.62 -15.97
C ALA A 94 8.29 -16.10 -15.91
N GLY A 95 7.21 -15.33 -15.89
CA GLY A 95 7.22 -13.87 -15.94
C GLY A 95 7.34 -13.20 -14.57
N LEU A 96 6.92 -13.87 -13.50
CA LEU A 96 7.01 -13.37 -12.13
C LEU A 96 8.25 -13.94 -11.42
N ILE A 97 9.16 -13.06 -11.03
CA ILE A 97 10.46 -13.41 -10.45
C ILE A 97 10.56 -12.79 -9.05
N LEU A 98 10.50 -13.60 -8.01
CA LEU A 98 10.62 -13.14 -6.63
C LEU A 98 12.09 -13.07 -6.19
N ARG A 99 12.47 -11.98 -5.54
CA ARG A 99 13.84 -11.67 -5.10
C ARG A 99 13.84 -11.11 -3.69
N ARG A 100 14.09 -12.00 -2.73
CA ARG A 100 14.09 -11.70 -1.32
C ARG A 100 15.45 -11.18 -0.85
N GLY A 101 15.48 -9.97 -0.30
CA GLY A 101 16.55 -9.47 0.54
C GLY A 101 16.35 -9.95 1.98
N ALA A 102 17.45 -10.19 2.70
CA ALA A 102 17.36 -10.54 4.13
C ALA A 102 16.91 -9.35 4.99
N ASP A 103 16.23 -9.63 6.11
CA ASP A 103 15.85 -8.64 7.11
C ASP A 103 16.20 -9.08 8.55
N GLY A 104 16.41 -8.12 9.45
CA GLY A 104 16.57 -8.36 10.88
C GLY A 104 17.61 -9.44 11.22
N ALA A 105 17.15 -10.50 11.88
CA ALA A 105 18.00 -11.60 12.36
C ALA A 105 18.53 -12.50 11.25
N ASP A 106 17.95 -12.43 10.05
CA ASP A 106 18.32 -13.25 8.90
C ASP A 106 19.44 -12.60 8.06
N MET A 107 19.79 -11.35 8.36
CA MET A 107 20.91 -10.66 7.69
C MET A 107 22.25 -11.29 8.08
N THR A 108 23.00 -11.74 7.08
CA THR A 108 24.37 -12.23 7.25
C THR A 108 25.28 -11.64 6.18
N ALA A 109 26.60 -11.76 6.34
CA ALA A 109 27.54 -11.37 5.28
C ALA A 109 27.30 -12.11 3.95
N ALA A 110 26.73 -13.33 4.01
CA ALA A 110 26.38 -14.13 2.84
C ALA A 110 24.97 -13.84 2.28
N GLN A 111 24.09 -13.25 3.10
CA GLN A 111 22.73 -12.83 2.72
C GLN A 111 22.49 -11.42 3.25
N PRO A 112 23.04 -10.39 2.57
CA PRO A 112 22.74 -9.02 2.93
C PRO A 112 21.30 -8.67 2.55
N GLY A 113 20.64 -7.86 3.37
CA GLY A 113 19.42 -7.16 2.96
C GLY A 113 19.68 -6.15 1.85
N TYR A 114 18.64 -5.52 1.32
CA TYR A 114 18.82 -4.33 0.50
C TYR A 114 19.11 -3.14 1.43
N PHE A 115 20.12 -2.34 1.09
CA PHE A 115 20.49 -1.14 1.84
C PHE A 115 19.58 0.04 1.54
N GLY A 116 18.98 0.05 0.34
CA GLY A 116 18.01 1.03 -0.09
C GLY A 116 17.30 0.58 -1.37
N THR A 117 16.42 1.44 -1.89
CA THR A 117 15.61 1.14 -3.08
C THR A 117 16.45 0.98 -4.34
N ALA A 118 17.55 1.73 -4.48
CA ALA A 118 18.46 1.62 -5.61
C ALA A 118 19.32 0.35 -5.51
N ASP A 119 19.83 0.03 -4.32
CA ASP A 119 20.58 -1.22 -4.07
C ASP A 119 19.73 -2.48 -4.35
N ALA A 120 18.42 -2.42 -4.09
CA ALA A 120 17.51 -3.50 -4.45
C ALA A 120 17.47 -3.78 -5.96
N VAL A 121 17.52 -2.73 -6.80
CA VAL A 121 17.61 -2.89 -8.26
C VAL A 121 19.00 -3.33 -8.67
N TRP A 122 20.06 -2.77 -8.07
CA TRP A 122 21.44 -3.11 -8.38
C TRP A 122 21.76 -4.59 -8.12
N LYS A 123 21.38 -5.13 -6.97
CA LYS A 123 21.56 -6.56 -6.63
C LYS A 123 20.82 -7.50 -7.57
N ASN A 124 19.82 -6.99 -8.29
CA ASN A 124 19.07 -7.73 -9.30
C ASN A 124 19.51 -7.39 -10.74
N ALA A 125 20.56 -6.59 -10.94
CA ALA A 125 21.00 -6.15 -12.27
C ALA A 125 21.36 -7.31 -13.20
N ALA A 126 21.99 -8.37 -12.70
CA ALA A 126 22.30 -9.56 -13.52
C ALA A 126 21.03 -10.26 -14.04
N GLN A 127 19.95 -10.29 -13.22
CA GLN A 127 18.66 -10.84 -13.64
C GLN A 127 17.99 -9.93 -14.68
N ILE A 128 18.09 -8.61 -14.52
CA ILE A 128 17.57 -7.64 -15.48
C ILE A 128 18.34 -7.74 -16.81
N ASP A 129 19.67 -7.82 -16.76
CA ASP A 129 20.55 -8.03 -17.92
C ASP A 129 20.15 -9.28 -18.70
N ALA A 130 19.88 -10.39 -18.01
CA ALA A 130 19.43 -11.64 -18.63
C ALA A 130 18.06 -11.53 -19.34
N LEU A 131 17.20 -10.60 -18.93
CA LEU A 131 15.91 -10.34 -19.58
C LEU A 131 16.04 -9.39 -20.79
N GLY A 132 17.19 -8.75 -20.97
CA GLY A 132 17.51 -7.86 -22.10
C GLY A 132 16.53 -6.71 -22.37
N PRO A 133 16.07 -5.94 -21.36
CA PRO A 133 15.14 -4.85 -21.59
C PRO A 133 15.82 -3.62 -22.21
N ARG A 134 15.03 -2.83 -22.96
CA ARG A 134 15.40 -1.46 -23.31
C ARG A 134 15.17 -0.53 -22.11
N GLU A 135 13.98 -0.62 -21.52
CA GLU A 135 13.57 0.19 -20.38
C GLU A 135 13.22 -0.67 -19.15
N VAL A 136 13.48 -0.13 -17.96
CA VAL A 136 13.03 -0.72 -16.69
C VAL A 136 12.02 0.22 -16.05
N LEU A 137 10.85 -0.33 -15.70
CA LEU A 137 9.80 0.36 -14.98
C LEU A 137 9.93 0.05 -13.47
N ILE A 138 10.36 1.04 -12.70
CA ILE A 138 10.42 0.99 -11.24
C ILE A 138 9.03 1.30 -10.68
N LEU A 139 8.50 0.42 -9.84
CA LEU A 139 7.17 0.54 -9.24
C LEU A 139 7.22 0.41 -7.73
N SER A 140 6.47 1.25 -7.01
CA SER A 140 6.16 1.02 -5.60
C SER A 140 5.04 -0.01 -5.44
N ALA A 141 5.16 -0.91 -4.46
CA ALA A 141 4.19 -1.97 -4.19
C ALA A 141 3.05 -1.58 -3.23
N ASP A 142 3.00 -0.33 -2.79
CA ASP A 142 2.26 0.06 -1.60
C ASP A 142 1.29 1.24 -1.78
N HIS A 143 0.94 1.54 -3.03
CA HIS A 143 -0.04 2.57 -3.42
C HIS A 143 -1.33 1.94 -3.98
N VAL A 144 -2.44 2.65 -3.84
CA VAL A 144 -3.75 2.28 -4.39
C VAL A 144 -4.09 3.21 -5.54
N TYR A 145 -4.14 2.68 -6.77
CA TYR A 145 -4.34 3.45 -8.00
C TYR A 145 -4.63 2.53 -9.20
N GLU A 146 -5.18 3.12 -10.26
CA GLU A 146 -5.47 2.44 -11.52
C GLU A 146 -4.79 3.20 -12.67
N MET A 147 -3.76 2.60 -13.26
CA MET A 147 -2.95 3.24 -14.29
C MET A 147 -2.59 2.26 -15.40
N ASP A 148 -2.72 2.71 -16.65
CA ASP A 148 -2.08 2.09 -17.80
C ASP A 148 -0.70 2.73 -17.99
N TYR A 149 0.37 1.93 -17.95
CA TYR A 149 1.74 2.41 -18.07
C TYR A 149 2.16 2.65 -19.53
N ARG A 150 1.39 2.19 -20.53
CA ARG A 150 1.77 2.34 -21.94
C ARG A 150 1.92 3.81 -22.37
N PRO A 151 1.03 4.75 -21.99
CA PRO A 151 1.23 6.18 -22.26
C PRO A 151 2.48 6.76 -21.59
N LEU A 152 2.81 6.34 -20.36
CA LEU A 152 4.04 6.76 -19.68
C LEU A 152 5.29 6.28 -20.42
N ILE A 153 5.32 5.01 -20.82
CA ILE A 153 6.44 4.43 -21.59
C ILE A 153 6.59 5.13 -22.95
N ALA A 154 5.48 5.42 -23.63
CA ALA A 154 5.49 6.17 -24.88
C ALA A 154 6.02 7.60 -24.71
N ALA A 155 5.58 8.30 -23.66
CA ALA A 155 6.04 9.64 -23.33
C ALA A 155 7.54 9.67 -23.01
N HIS A 156 8.04 8.68 -22.25
CA HIS A 156 9.47 8.53 -21.97
C HIS A 156 10.29 8.42 -23.27
N ARG A 157 9.89 7.51 -24.16
CA ARG A 157 10.54 7.33 -25.47
C ARG A 157 10.52 8.60 -26.32
N ALA A 158 9.44 9.38 -26.26
CA ALA A 158 9.31 10.63 -27.01
C ALA A 158 10.13 11.79 -26.40
N SER A 159 10.38 11.76 -25.10
CA SER A 159 11.14 12.80 -24.39
C SER A 159 12.66 12.70 -24.57
N GLU A 160 13.16 11.52 -24.98
CA GLU A 160 14.59 11.15 -25.02
C GLU A 160 15.33 11.25 -23.67
N ALA A 161 14.61 11.54 -22.58
CA ALA A 161 15.14 11.56 -21.22
C ALA A 161 15.61 10.16 -20.78
N LYS A 162 16.55 10.12 -19.84
CA LYS A 162 17.08 8.85 -19.29
C LYS A 162 16.21 8.27 -18.19
N VAL A 163 15.46 9.14 -17.52
CA VAL A 163 14.43 8.77 -16.55
C VAL A 163 13.22 9.68 -16.71
N THR A 164 12.03 9.09 -16.71
CA THR A 164 10.77 9.82 -16.63
C THR A 164 10.00 9.43 -15.38
N LEU A 165 9.64 10.43 -14.57
CA LEU A 165 8.91 10.26 -13.32
C LEU A 165 7.42 10.49 -13.57
N ALA A 166 6.56 9.54 -13.17
CA ALA A 166 5.13 9.80 -13.13
C ALA A 166 4.80 10.66 -11.90
N ALA A 167 4.02 11.72 -12.11
CA ALA A 167 3.69 12.68 -11.08
C ALA A 167 2.21 13.05 -11.07
N LYS A 168 1.74 13.50 -9.90
CA LYS A 168 0.38 14.00 -9.69
C LYS A 168 0.44 15.28 -8.85
N VAL A 169 -0.49 16.19 -9.10
CA VAL A 169 -0.71 17.35 -8.21
C VAL A 169 -1.41 16.88 -6.92
N VAL A 170 -0.88 17.29 -5.78
CA VAL A 170 -1.43 16.99 -4.45
C VAL A 170 -1.44 18.25 -3.58
N ASP A 171 -2.22 18.22 -2.51
CA ASP A 171 -2.19 19.26 -1.48
C ASP A 171 -0.78 19.38 -0.91
N ARG A 172 -0.32 20.61 -0.68
CA ARG A 172 1.03 20.89 -0.19
C ARG A 172 1.32 20.20 1.14
N TYR A 173 0.31 20.04 2.00
CA TYR A 173 0.48 19.31 3.27
C TYR A 173 0.81 17.82 3.03
N GLU A 174 0.14 17.18 2.08
CA GLU A 174 0.37 15.78 1.71
C GLU A 174 1.73 15.59 1.05
N ALA A 175 2.19 16.59 0.28
CA ALA A 175 3.46 16.57 -0.45
C ALA A 175 4.70 16.29 0.42
N ARG A 176 4.63 16.53 1.74
CA ARG A 176 5.67 16.18 2.72
C ARG A 176 6.00 14.69 2.76
N GLY A 177 5.05 13.84 2.36
CA GLY A 177 5.23 12.39 2.31
C GLY A 177 5.93 11.87 1.06
N PHE A 178 6.20 12.73 0.07
CA PHE A 178 6.61 12.35 -1.27
C PHE A 178 7.87 13.09 -1.75
N GLY A 179 8.46 12.61 -2.84
CA GLY A 179 9.41 13.40 -3.61
C GLY A 179 8.71 14.51 -4.37
N VAL A 180 9.11 15.76 -4.17
CA VAL A 180 8.49 16.94 -4.80
C VAL A 180 9.33 17.37 -6.00
N ILE A 181 8.65 17.56 -7.13
CA ILE A 181 9.26 17.85 -8.43
C ILE A 181 9.05 19.31 -8.78
N THR A 182 10.13 20.00 -9.17
CA THR A 182 10.05 21.26 -9.92
C THR A 182 10.46 20.99 -11.36
N ALA A 183 9.66 21.45 -12.32
CA ALA A 183 9.91 21.23 -13.74
C ALA A 183 9.75 22.49 -14.57
N SER A 184 10.46 22.53 -15.70
CA SER A 184 10.31 23.56 -16.73
C SER A 184 8.98 23.41 -17.49
N GLY A 185 8.64 24.40 -18.33
CA GLY A 185 7.46 24.33 -19.20
C GLY A 185 7.49 23.20 -20.24
N THR A 186 8.64 22.59 -20.49
CA THR A 186 8.79 21.42 -21.39
C THR A 186 8.75 20.08 -20.63
N GLY A 187 8.59 20.11 -19.31
CA GLY A 187 8.56 18.93 -18.46
C GLY A 187 9.95 18.40 -18.05
N MET A 188 11.03 19.13 -18.35
CA MET A 188 12.36 18.79 -17.81
C MET A 188 12.39 19.09 -16.31
N VAL A 189 12.80 18.11 -15.51
CA VAL A 189 12.90 18.27 -14.06
C VAL A 189 14.13 19.14 -13.76
N THR A 190 13.90 20.25 -13.06
CA THR A 190 14.95 21.20 -12.67
C THR A 190 15.36 21.04 -11.21
N ASP A 191 14.47 20.52 -10.37
CA ASP A 191 14.77 20.21 -8.97
C ASP A 191 13.91 19.03 -8.48
N PHE A 192 14.47 18.25 -7.57
CA PHE A 192 13.80 17.11 -6.93
C PHE A 192 14.22 17.05 -5.47
N VAL A 193 13.23 17.10 -4.58
CA VAL A 193 13.46 17.07 -3.13
C VAL A 193 12.65 15.94 -2.52
N GLU A 194 13.32 14.96 -1.93
CA GLU A 194 12.67 13.82 -1.27
C GLU A 194 12.13 14.22 0.11
N LYS A 195 10.82 14.07 0.31
CA LYS A 195 10.10 14.27 1.59
C LYS A 195 10.47 15.56 2.34
N PRO A 196 10.32 16.73 1.71
CA PRO A 196 10.64 18.01 2.35
C PRO A 196 9.66 18.38 3.47
N ASP A 197 10.16 18.93 4.58
CA ASP A 197 9.34 19.52 5.64
C ASP A 197 8.50 20.71 5.14
N ILE A 198 9.04 21.47 4.18
CA ILE A 198 8.37 22.59 3.52
C ILE A 198 8.40 22.32 2.01
N PRO A 199 7.35 21.69 1.46
CA PRO A 199 7.31 21.35 0.04
C PRO A 199 7.37 22.59 -0.85
N PRO A 200 8.20 22.56 -1.93
CA PRO A 200 8.05 23.46 -3.07
C PRO A 200 6.64 23.37 -3.64
N THR A 201 6.16 24.46 -4.23
CA THR A 201 4.79 24.56 -4.76
C THR A 201 4.81 24.76 -6.27
N LEU A 202 3.65 24.58 -6.89
CA LEU A 202 3.48 24.87 -8.31
C LEU A 202 3.64 26.38 -8.61
N PRO A 203 4.05 26.75 -9.84
CA PRO A 203 4.03 28.15 -10.26
C PRO A 203 2.61 28.72 -10.21
N ASN A 204 2.43 29.82 -9.49
CA ASN A 204 1.14 30.50 -9.27
C ASN A 204 0.08 29.70 -8.49
N ASP A 205 0.46 28.62 -7.83
CA ASP A 205 -0.44 27.83 -6.97
C ASP A 205 0.30 27.41 -5.69
N PRO A 206 0.19 28.21 -4.61
CA PRO A 206 0.92 27.97 -3.35
C PRO A 206 0.32 26.86 -2.48
N GLU A 207 -0.88 26.38 -2.81
CA GLU A 207 -1.59 25.38 -2.02
C GLU A 207 -1.28 23.95 -2.49
N HIS A 208 -0.71 23.79 -3.68
CA HIS A 208 -0.44 22.50 -4.29
C HIS A 208 1.03 22.32 -4.70
N ALA A 209 1.43 21.06 -4.79
CA ALA A 209 2.76 20.65 -5.23
C ALA A 209 2.69 19.49 -6.23
N LEU A 210 3.70 19.37 -7.09
CA LEU A 210 3.84 18.24 -7.99
C LEU A 210 4.59 17.10 -7.27
N ALA A 211 3.86 16.06 -6.89
CA ALA A 211 4.42 14.92 -6.18
C ALA A 211 4.75 13.76 -7.13
N SER A 212 5.93 13.20 -6.95
CA SER A 212 6.38 11.94 -7.53
C SER A 212 5.59 10.78 -6.96
N MET A 213 5.08 9.90 -7.84
CA MET A 213 4.26 8.76 -7.45
C MET A 213 5.07 7.53 -7.04
N GLY A 214 6.41 7.59 -7.08
CA GLY A 214 7.27 6.42 -6.93
C GLY A 214 7.20 5.46 -8.12
N ILE A 215 6.93 6.00 -9.30
CA ILE A 215 6.83 5.26 -10.57
C ILE A 215 7.80 5.91 -11.55
N TYR A 216 8.82 5.17 -11.96
CA TYR A 216 9.89 5.67 -12.83
C TYR A 216 10.07 4.73 -14.01
N ILE A 217 10.16 5.27 -15.22
CA ILE A 217 10.61 4.52 -16.39
C ILE A 217 12.00 5.00 -16.77
N CYS A 218 12.95 4.07 -16.88
CA CYS A 218 14.36 4.39 -17.06
C CYS A 218 14.95 3.63 -18.26
N ASP A 219 15.86 4.27 -19.00
CA ASP A 219 16.75 3.60 -19.94
C ASP A 219 17.64 2.61 -19.18
N TRP A 220 17.59 1.30 -19.50
CA TRP A 220 18.28 0.28 -18.69
C TRP A 220 19.80 0.47 -18.67
N ARG A 221 20.42 0.74 -19.83
CA ARG A 221 21.87 0.94 -19.91
C ARG A 221 22.36 2.09 -19.03
N TRP A 222 21.61 3.19 -19.03
CA TRP A 222 21.89 4.35 -18.20
C TRP A 222 21.70 4.02 -16.72
N LEU A 223 20.55 3.42 -16.36
CA LEU A 223 20.24 3.09 -14.97
C LEU A 223 21.27 2.12 -14.39
N ARG A 224 21.65 1.09 -15.15
CA ARG A 224 22.67 0.12 -14.75
C ARG A 224 24.01 0.78 -14.44
N GLN A 225 24.42 1.78 -15.22
CA GLN A 225 25.64 2.55 -14.95
C GLN A 225 25.48 3.39 -13.67
N MET A 226 24.39 4.14 -13.53
CA MET A 226 24.10 4.94 -12.33
C MET A 226 24.12 4.10 -11.06
N LEU A 227 23.50 2.92 -11.10
CA LEU A 227 23.47 1.96 -9.99
C LEU A 227 24.84 1.38 -9.66
N ALA A 228 25.67 1.08 -10.66
CA ALA A 228 27.03 0.59 -10.44
C ALA A 228 27.91 1.63 -9.73
N GLU A 229 27.80 2.89 -10.14
CA GLU A 229 28.51 4.02 -9.53
C GLU A 229 27.98 4.31 -8.12
N ASP A 230 26.67 4.22 -7.92
CA ASP A 230 26.03 4.38 -6.61
C ASP A 230 26.46 3.30 -5.61
N ALA A 231 26.47 2.03 -6.03
CA ALA A 231 26.88 0.91 -5.20
C ALA A 231 28.36 0.97 -4.78
N ALA A 232 29.21 1.68 -5.53
CA ALA A 232 30.61 1.90 -5.19
C ALA A 232 30.82 3.12 -4.28
N SER A 233 29.79 3.93 -4.02
CA SER A 233 29.88 5.16 -3.23
C SER A 233 29.57 4.91 -1.76
N GLU A 234 30.54 5.16 -0.89
CA GLU A 234 30.37 5.08 0.58
C GLU A 234 29.46 6.19 1.15
N ASN A 235 29.26 7.27 0.41
CA ASN A 235 28.44 8.41 0.84
C ASN A 235 26.97 8.33 0.38
N SER A 236 26.62 7.27 -0.36
CA SER A 236 25.25 7.07 -0.85
C SER A 236 24.37 6.43 0.23
N SER A 237 23.09 6.80 0.25
CA SER A 237 22.07 6.06 1.01
C SER A 237 21.46 4.88 0.22
N HIS A 238 21.93 4.70 -1.01
CA HIS A 238 21.48 3.71 -1.97
C HIS A 238 19.98 3.76 -2.26
N ASP A 239 19.43 4.98 -2.33
CA ASP A 239 18.01 5.26 -2.52
C ASP A 239 17.74 6.04 -3.81
N PHE A 240 16.63 5.73 -4.49
CA PHE A 240 16.25 6.46 -5.70
C PHE A 240 16.00 7.94 -5.44
N GLY A 241 15.28 8.29 -4.38
CA GLY A 241 14.89 9.66 -4.08
C GLY A 241 16.06 10.52 -3.61
N HIS A 242 16.97 9.94 -2.82
CA HIS A 242 18.09 10.69 -2.25
C HIS A 242 19.34 10.71 -3.14
N ASP A 243 19.58 9.64 -3.91
CA ASP A 243 20.87 9.46 -4.60
C ASP A 243 20.72 9.44 -6.14
N ILE A 244 19.84 8.60 -6.69
CA ILE A 244 19.77 8.37 -8.15
C ILE A 244 19.07 9.53 -8.88
N LEU A 245 17.86 9.90 -8.47
CA LEU A 245 17.07 10.94 -9.14
C LEU A 245 17.73 12.32 -9.07
N PRO A 246 18.29 12.78 -7.93
CA PRO A 246 18.99 14.07 -7.88
C PRO A 246 20.19 14.14 -8.81
N ARG A 247 20.89 13.02 -9.06
CA ARG A 247 21.98 12.96 -10.05
C ARG A 247 21.46 13.12 -11.47
N ALA A 248 20.38 12.42 -11.83
CA ALA A 248 19.73 12.54 -13.14
C ALA A 248 19.22 13.98 -13.40
N VAL A 249 18.64 14.62 -12.38
CA VAL A 249 18.18 16.01 -12.44
C VAL A 249 19.34 16.97 -12.68
N ARG A 250 20.45 16.85 -11.93
CA ARG A 250 21.65 17.68 -12.15
C ARG A 250 22.28 17.50 -13.53
N ALA A 251 22.17 16.31 -14.11
CA ALA A 251 22.66 16.01 -15.45
C ALA A 251 21.71 16.50 -16.57
N GLY A 252 20.50 16.98 -16.24
CA GLY A 252 19.50 17.37 -17.23
C GLY A 252 18.88 16.18 -17.96
N GLU A 253 18.86 15.01 -17.32
CA GLU A 253 18.43 13.74 -17.92
C GLU A 253 17.06 13.26 -17.43
N ALA A 254 16.41 14.01 -16.54
CA ALA A 254 15.15 13.66 -15.91
C ALA A 254 13.97 14.46 -16.49
N HIS A 255 12.89 13.76 -16.83
CA HIS A 255 11.64 14.32 -17.33
C HIS A 255 10.48 13.96 -16.39
N VAL A 256 9.45 14.80 -16.33
CA VAL A 256 8.23 14.51 -15.57
C VAL A 256 7.05 14.31 -16.50
N TRP A 257 6.29 13.24 -16.23
CA TRP A 257 5.02 12.96 -16.86
C TRP A 257 3.90 13.19 -15.86
N ASN A 258 3.22 14.34 -15.97
CA ASN A 258 2.06 14.67 -15.14
C ASN A 258 0.85 13.84 -15.61
N TRP A 259 0.41 12.91 -14.77
CA TRP A 259 -0.60 11.93 -15.12
C TRP A 259 -1.97 12.57 -15.40
N GLU A 260 -2.43 13.48 -14.54
CA GLU A 260 -3.73 14.17 -14.71
C GLU A 260 -3.76 14.99 -15.99
N GLN A 261 -2.66 15.69 -16.29
CA GLN A 261 -2.53 16.43 -17.53
C GLN A 261 -2.54 15.52 -18.75
N ALA A 262 -1.89 14.35 -18.67
CA ALA A 262 -1.80 13.41 -19.77
C ALA A 262 -3.13 12.73 -20.12
N VAL A 263 -3.99 12.46 -19.13
CA VAL A 263 -5.32 11.86 -19.38
C VAL A 263 -6.45 12.89 -19.49
N GLY A 264 -6.20 14.14 -19.11
CA GLY A 264 -7.17 15.24 -19.24
C GLY A 264 -8.34 15.20 -18.26
N HIS A 265 -8.24 14.40 -17.19
CA HIS A 265 -9.24 14.30 -16.13
C HIS A 265 -8.58 13.96 -14.78
N PRO A 266 -9.27 14.17 -13.64
CA PRO A 266 -8.74 13.79 -12.33
C PRO A 266 -8.41 12.29 -12.27
N VAL A 267 -7.30 11.95 -11.61
CA VAL A 267 -6.84 10.56 -11.46
C VAL A 267 -6.90 10.11 -10.01
N PHE A 268 -7.09 8.81 -9.81
CA PHE A 268 -7.09 8.21 -8.48
C PHE A 268 -5.73 7.65 -8.11
N TRP A 269 -5.12 8.23 -7.09
CA TRP A 269 -3.90 7.72 -6.49
C TRP A 269 -3.89 8.03 -4.99
N ARG A 270 -3.58 7.03 -4.18
CA ARG A 270 -3.53 7.14 -2.72
C ARG A 270 -2.31 6.41 -2.16
N ASP A 271 -1.47 7.12 -1.42
CA ASP A 271 -0.55 6.51 -0.45
C ASP A 271 -1.31 6.17 0.82
N VAL A 272 -1.67 4.89 0.96
CA VAL A 272 -2.32 4.35 2.17
C VAL A 272 -1.31 4.06 3.28
N GLY A 273 -0.33 4.95 3.45
CA GLY A 273 0.78 4.83 4.39
C GLY A 273 0.42 5.16 5.84
N THR A 274 -0.73 5.77 6.10
CA THR A 274 -1.22 6.11 7.46
C THR A 274 -2.54 5.41 7.74
N LEU A 275 -2.89 5.23 9.03
CA LEU A 275 -4.16 4.59 9.42
C LEU A 275 -5.38 5.39 8.91
N ASP A 276 -5.28 6.72 8.91
CA ASP A 276 -6.32 7.61 8.40
C ASP A 276 -6.51 7.44 6.90
N ALA A 277 -5.44 7.55 6.11
CA ALA A 277 -5.49 7.39 4.66
C ALA A 277 -5.95 5.99 4.25
N LEU A 278 -5.51 4.95 4.96
CA LEU A 278 -5.97 3.58 4.75
C LEU A 278 -7.49 3.45 5.00
N ARG A 279 -7.99 3.96 6.13
CA ARG A 279 -9.43 3.90 6.47
C ARG A 279 -10.28 4.69 5.48
N GLU A 280 -9.87 5.90 5.14
CA GLU A 280 -10.62 6.78 4.24
C GLU A 280 -10.66 6.24 2.82
N THR A 281 -9.51 5.77 2.31
CA THR A 281 -9.45 5.10 1.00
C THR A 281 -10.33 3.86 0.98
N TRP A 282 -10.29 3.03 2.04
CA TRP A 282 -11.14 1.84 2.13
C TRP A 282 -12.64 2.19 2.08
N LEU A 283 -13.06 3.21 2.83
CA LEU A 283 -14.46 3.65 2.86
C LEU A 283 -14.93 4.13 1.48
N GLN A 284 -14.10 4.84 0.72
CA GLN A 284 -14.44 5.26 -0.64
C GLN A 284 -14.79 4.07 -1.55
N PHE A 285 -14.09 2.93 -1.42
CA PHE A 285 -14.43 1.72 -2.16
C PHE A 285 -15.70 1.03 -1.63
N GLU A 286 -15.95 1.07 -0.31
CA GLU A 286 -17.17 0.49 0.27
C GLU A 286 -18.44 1.27 -0.10
N THR A 287 -18.35 2.59 -0.22
CA THR A 287 -19.47 3.47 -0.59
C THR A 287 -19.68 3.56 -2.10
N GLY A 288 -18.71 3.14 -2.91
CA GLY A 288 -18.74 3.27 -4.36
C GLY A 288 -18.28 4.64 -4.86
N ASP A 289 -17.71 5.46 -3.99
CA ASP A 289 -17.18 6.80 -4.34
C ASP A 289 -15.78 6.73 -4.96
N ALA A 290 -15.07 5.60 -4.81
CA ALA A 290 -13.75 5.41 -5.41
C ALA A 290 -13.86 5.35 -6.95
N PRO A 291 -13.24 6.27 -7.70
CA PRO A 291 -13.26 6.29 -9.16
C PRO A 291 -12.29 5.27 -9.80
N CYS A 292 -11.81 4.30 -9.02
CA CYS A 292 -10.85 3.27 -9.40
C CYS A 292 -11.51 1.89 -9.26
N ALA A 293 -11.34 1.03 -10.27
CA ALA A 293 -11.77 -0.35 -10.21
C ALA A 293 -10.96 -1.14 -9.17
N LEU A 294 -11.60 -2.11 -8.52
CA LEU A 294 -10.88 -3.09 -7.71
C LEU A 294 -10.08 -4.02 -8.62
N PRO A 295 -8.84 -4.38 -8.26
CA PRO A 295 -8.02 -5.28 -9.06
C PRO A 295 -8.65 -6.68 -9.10
N ALA A 296 -8.45 -7.38 -10.21
CA ALA A 296 -8.61 -8.82 -10.29
C ALA A 296 -7.34 -9.49 -9.69
N PRO A 297 -7.35 -10.79 -9.35
CA PRO A 297 -8.52 -11.67 -9.27
C PRO A 297 -9.46 -11.24 -8.14
N ASP A 298 -10.76 -11.41 -8.36
CA ASP A 298 -11.69 -11.42 -7.22
C ASP A 298 -11.40 -12.68 -6.42
N LEU A 299 -10.71 -12.55 -5.28
CA LEU A 299 -10.37 -13.67 -4.39
C LEU A 299 -11.58 -14.19 -3.58
N GLY A 300 -12.77 -13.99 -4.14
CA GLY A 300 -14.07 -14.34 -3.59
C GLY A 300 -14.67 -13.22 -2.77
N GLU A 301 -16.00 -13.13 -2.83
CA GLU A 301 -16.76 -12.26 -1.94
C GLU A 301 -16.50 -12.66 -0.48
N MET A 302 -16.24 -11.66 0.36
CA MET A 302 -16.77 -11.76 1.70
C MET A 302 -18.30 -11.86 1.55
N THR A 303 -18.87 -13.02 1.86
CA THR A 303 -19.99 -12.93 2.81
C THR A 303 -19.34 -12.27 4.01
N PRO A 304 -19.68 -11.01 4.32
CA PRO A 304 -19.09 -10.41 5.49
C PRO A 304 -19.47 -11.31 6.66
N ALA A 305 -18.77 -11.25 7.79
CA ALA A 305 -19.30 -11.87 9.00
C ALA A 305 -20.75 -11.41 9.33
N LEU A 306 -21.27 -10.41 8.60
CA LEU A 306 -22.66 -10.05 8.36
C LEU A 306 -23.60 -11.17 7.91
N SER A 307 -23.15 -12.31 7.40
CA SER A 307 -24.05 -13.45 7.15
C SER A 307 -24.71 -14.01 8.42
N ARG A 308 -24.21 -13.64 9.61
CA ARG A 308 -24.89 -13.88 10.91
C ARG A 308 -25.89 -12.79 11.31
N PHE A 309 -25.89 -11.65 10.63
CA PHE A 309 -26.70 -10.51 10.96
C PHE A 309 -27.89 -10.54 10.00
N GLY A 310 -29.05 -10.99 10.50
CA GLY A 310 -30.25 -11.18 9.69
C GLY A 310 -30.76 -9.90 8.99
N MET A 311 -30.22 -8.73 9.33
CA MET A 311 -30.49 -7.45 8.65
C MET A 311 -29.40 -6.42 8.99
N SER A 312 -28.91 -5.67 8.01
CA SER A 312 -28.13 -4.44 8.21
C SER A 312 -28.72 -3.35 7.34
N THR A 313 -28.83 -2.12 7.85
CA THR A 313 -29.27 -0.96 7.07
C THR A 313 -28.20 0.13 7.12
N SER A 314 -28.06 0.86 6.02
CA SER A 314 -27.15 1.99 5.89
C SER A 314 -27.97 3.27 5.69
N VAL A 315 -27.76 4.28 6.53
CA VAL A 315 -28.41 5.59 6.42
C VAL A 315 -27.34 6.67 6.55
N GLY A 316 -27.08 7.43 5.49
CA GLY A 316 -26.16 8.59 5.55
C GLY A 316 -24.73 8.26 6.02
N GLY A 317 -24.19 7.09 5.69
CA GLY A 317 -22.86 6.64 6.13
C GLY A 317 -22.83 5.91 7.48
N LEU A 318 -23.95 5.90 8.21
CA LEU A 318 -24.15 5.09 9.41
C LEU A 318 -24.63 3.70 9.04
N ARG A 319 -23.92 2.66 9.50
CA ARG A 319 -24.33 1.26 9.35
C ARG A 319 -24.88 0.74 10.68
N LEU A 320 -26.16 0.42 10.69
CA LEU A 320 -26.86 -0.19 11.83
C LEU A 320 -27.02 -1.69 11.61
N PHE A 321 -26.78 -2.46 12.65
CA PHE A 321 -26.88 -3.92 12.62
C PHE A 321 -28.05 -4.40 13.47
N ALA A 322 -28.83 -5.35 12.93
CA ALA A 322 -29.90 -6.05 13.64
C ALA A 322 -29.46 -6.46 15.06
N PRO A 323 -30.41 -6.55 16.00
CA PRO A 323 -30.08 -6.83 17.37
C PRO A 323 -29.46 -8.23 17.45
N LEU A 324 -28.19 -8.27 17.83
CA LEU A 324 -27.48 -9.51 18.07
C LEU A 324 -27.83 -10.00 19.46
N ARG A 325 -28.05 -11.31 19.61
CA ARG A 325 -28.21 -11.90 20.93
C ARG A 325 -26.83 -12.08 21.57
N ASN A 326 -26.68 -11.53 22.77
CA ASN A 326 -25.52 -11.77 23.61
C ASN A 326 -25.51 -13.19 24.20
N ARG A 327 -24.47 -13.53 24.96
CA ARG A 327 -24.36 -14.84 25.64
C ARG A 327 -25.53 -15.14 26.59
N THR A 328 -26.23 -14.13 27.11
CA THR A 328 -27.41 -14.29 27.99
C THR A 328 -28.73 -14.33 27.20
N GLY A 329 -28.69 -14.24 25.87
CA GLY A 329 -29.85 -14.26 25.00
C GLY A 329 -30.55 -12.91 24.81
N GLN A 330 -30.06 -11.84 25.46
CA GLN A 330 -30.57 -10.48 25.32
C GLN A 330 -30.13 -9.87 23.99
N ALA A 331 -31.08 -9.25 23.30
CA ALA A 331 -30.85 -8.60 22.03
C ALA A 331 -30.21 -7.21 22.25
N SER A 332 -29.17 -6.87 21.48
CA SER A 332 -28.52 -5.56 21.53
C SER A 332 -28.09 -5.11 20.14
N TRP A 333 -28.40 -3.86 19.83
CA TRP A 333 -28.07 -3.24 18.54
C TRP A 333 -26.58 -2.91 18.47
N GLY A 334 -26.01 -3.05 17.28
CA GLY A 334 -24.66 -2.57 16.97
C GLY A 334 -24.71 -1.37 16.04
N MET A 335 -23.72 -0.48 16.15
CA MET A 335 -23.60 0.73 15.34
C MET A 335 -22.18 0.90 14.83
N MET A 336 -22.03 1.25 13.56
CA MET A 336 -20.75 1.59 12.94
C MET A 336 -20.88 2.85 12.08
N GLU A 337 -19.98 3.80 12.30
CA GLU A 337 -19.88 5.04 11.52
C GLU A 337 -18.43 5.25 11.08
N ALA A 338 -18.21 5.53 9.79
CA ALA A 338 -16.90 5.80 9.22
C ALA A 338 -15.80 4.80 9.67
N SER A 339 -16.18 3.54 9.89
CA SER A 339 -15.36 2.51 10.52
C SER A 339 -15.21 1.30 9.58
N VAL A 340 -14.04 0.66 9.64
CA VAL A 340 -13.66 -0.46 8.77
C VAL A 340 -13.42 -1.71 9.60
N LEU A 341 -14.03 -2.82 9.17
CA LEU A 341 -13.73 -4.17 9.67
C LEU A 341 -12.85 -4.88 8.65
N MET A 342 -11.58 -5.12 8.99
CA MET A 342 -10.67 -5.86 8.12
C MET A 342 -11.00 -7.36 8.13
N ASP A 343 -10.39 -8.09 7.20
CA ASP A 343 -10.67 -9.50 6.96
C ASP A 343 -10.69 -10.36 8.23
N GLY A 344 -11.80 -11.09 8.42
CA GLY A 344 -12.00 -11.98 9.56
C GLY A 344 -12.35 -11.29 10.88
N ALA A 345 -12.42 -9.95 10.94
CA ALA A 345 -12.90 -9.24 12.12
C ALA A 345 -14.39 -9.53 12.38
N ARG A 346 -14.76 -9.58 13.67
CA ARG A 346 -16.11 -9.92 14.14
C ARG A 346 -16.62 -8.88 15.12
N LEU A 347 -17.80 -8.35 14.81
CA LEU A 347 -18.55 -7.45 15.69
C LEU A 347 -19.42 -8.28 16.65
N SER A 348 -19.41 -7.92 17.93
CA SER A 348 -20.25 -8.53 18.96
C SER A 348 -21.49 -7.67 19.27
N PRO A 349 -22.53 -8.22 19.91
CA PRO A 349 -23.70 -7.46 20.32
C PRO A 349 -23.37 -6.20 21.12
N GLY A 350 -24.10 -5.12 20.85
CA GLY A 350 -23.97 -3.87 21.61
C GLY A 350 -22.77 -3.00 21.26
N CYS A 351 -21.91 -3.40 20.32
CA CYS A 351 -20.74 -2.61 19.94
C CYS A 351 -21.12 -1.31 19.22
N ARG A 352 -20.42 -0.21 19.54
CA ARG A 352 -20.53 1.09 18.87
C ARG A 352 -19.15 1.53 18.42
N LEU A 353 -18.98 1.75 17.12
CA LEU A 353 -17.69 2.10 16.52
C LEU A 353 -17.83 3.37 15.69
N THR A 354 -16.98 4.36 15.94
CA THR A 354 -16.88 5.59 15.17
C THR A 354 -15.42 5.79 14.74
N ARG A 355 -15.15 6.06 13.46
CA ARG A 355 -13.78 6.26 12.93
C ARG A 355 -12.78 5.17 13.34
N ALA A 356 -13.24 3.92 13.47
CA ALA A 356 -12.41 2.82 13.95
C ALA A 356 -11.87 1.96 12.80
N LEU A 357 -10.66 1.42 12.97
CA LEU A 357 -10.07 0.41 12.09
C LEU A 357 -9.84 -0.86 12.90
N ILE A 358 -10.62 -1.89 12.63
CA ILE A 358 -10.56 -3.15 13.37
C ILE A 358 -9.67 -4.13 12.59
N ALA A 359 -8.52 -4.45 13.16
CA ALA A 359 -7.48 -5.26 12.51
C ALA A 359 -7.95 -6.69 12.16
N PRO A 360 -7.25 -7.38 11.25
CA PRO A 360 -7.67 -8.71 10.80
C PRO A 360 -7.86 -9.72 11.92
N GLY A 361 -8.92 -10.52 11.84
CA GLY A 361 -9.24 -11.59 12.80
C GLY A 361 -9.67 -11.13 14.20
N VAL A 362 -9.78 -9.82 14.46
CA VAL A 362 -10.17 -9.31 15.77
C VAL A 362 -11.63 -9.62 16.07
N THR A 363 -11.91 -10.24 17.22
CA THR A 363 -13.27 -10.37 17.75
C THR A 363 -13.49 -9.34 18.84
N LEU A 364 -14.39 -8.39 18.61
CA LEU A 364 -14.69 -7.35 19.59
C LEU A 364 -15.50 -7.93 20.76
N PRO A 365 -15.25 -7.52 22.01
CA PRO A 365 -16.09 -7.89 23.15
C PRO A 365 -17.46 -7.21 23.08
N GLU A 366 -18.48 -7.85 23.64
CA GLU A 366 -19.84 -7.31 23.74
C GLU A 366 -19.85 -5.91 24.38
N GLY A 367 -20.65 -5.00 23.83
CA GLY A 367 -20.82 -3.65 24.35
C GLY A 367 -19.61 -2.73 24.21
N LEU A 368 -18.55 -3.12 23.48
CA LEU A 368 -17.39 -2.26 23.30
C LEU A 368 -17.77 -0.98 22.54
N VAL A 369 -17.43 0.17 23.12
CA VAL A 369 -17.50 1.48 22.50
C VAL A 369 -16.09 1.93 22.11
N VAL A 370 -15.92 2.37 20.86
CA VAL A 370 -14.65 2.89 20.31
C VAL A 370 -14.95 4.09 19.41
N GLY A 371 -14.19 5.17 19.54
CA GLY A 371 -14.25 6.35 18.69
C GLY A 371 -15.10 7.49 19.21
N GLU A 372 -15.64 7.37 20.42
CA GLU A 372 -16.53 8.38 21.03
C GLU A 372 -15.82 9.23 22.09
N ASP A 373 -14.82 8.65 22.77
CA ASP A 373 -13.98 9.36 23.74
C ASP A 373 -12.51 9.11 23.39
N PRO A 374 -11.85 10.04 22.67
CA PRO A 374 -10.46 9.88 22.28
C PRO A 374 -9.48 9.70 23.46
N VAL A 375 -9.80 10.28 24.62
CA VAL A 375 -8.95 10.17 25.82
C VAL A 375 -9.05 8.78 26.40
N GLU A 376 -10.27 8.25 26.53
CA GLU A 376 -10.48 6.88 27.01
C GLU A 376 -9.94 5.85 25.99
N ASP A 377 -10.18 6.06 24.70
CA ASP A 377 -9.69 5.18 23.64
C ASP A 377 -8.17 5.09 23.63
N ALA A 378 -7.47 6.23 23.75
CA ALA A 378 -6.01 6.30 23.76
C ALA A 378 -5.37 5.55 24.95
N ARG A 379 -6.13 5.25 26.02
CA ARG A 379 -5.65 4.41 27.13
C ARG A 379 -5.48 2.94 26.74
N TRP A 380 -6.24 2.50 25.73
CA TRP A 380 -6.37 1.08 25.37
C TRP A 380 -5.91 0.78 23.95
N PHE A 381 -6.05 1.73 23.04
CA PHE A 381 -5.92 1.58 21.60
C PHE A 381 -5.02 2.66 21.01
N ARG A 382 -4.68 2.48 19.73
CA ARG A 382 -3.91 3.46 18.95
C ARG A 382 -4.88 4.48 18.36
N VAL A 383 -4.78 5.74 18.79
CA VAL A 383 -5.60 6.84 18.26
C VAL A 383 -4.70 7.81 17.49
N THR A 384 -5.04 8.10 16.23
CA THR A 384 -4.31 9.08 15.42
C THR A 384 -4.71 10.52 15.75
N ALA A 385 -3.91 11.50 15.32
CA ALA A 385 -4.24 12.92 15.49
C ALA A 385 -5.54 13.32 14.75
N ALA A 386 -5.86 12.65 13.63
CA ALA A 386 -7.11 12.82 12.92
C ALA A 386 -8.26 11.95 13.51
N GLY A 387 -8.04 11.27 14.64
CA GLY A 387 -9.09 10.56 15.38
C GLY A 387 -9.46 9.18 14.85
N THR A 388 -8.61 8.54 14.05
CA THR A 388 -8.80 7.12 13.71
C THR A 388 -8.30 6.23 14.84
N THR A 389 -9.15 5.31 15.32
CA THR A 389 -8.78 4.36 16.38
C THR A 389 -8.51 2.97 15.82
N LEU A 390 -7.25 2.52 15.85
CA LEU A 390 -6.86 1.15 15.50
C LEU A 390 -7.01 0.21 16.70
N VAL A 391 -7.72 -0.89 16.49
CA VAL A 391 -7.92 -1.95 17.48
C VAL A 391 -7.31 -3.26 17.02
N THR A 392 -6.41 -3.83 17.82
CA THR A 392 -5.78 -5.14 17.57
C THR A 392 -6.09 -6.16 18.68
N THR A 393 -5.93 -7.44 18.37
CA THR A 393 -6.10 -8.54 19.34
C THR A 393 -5.20 -8.38 20.57
N GLN A 394 -3.98 -7.87 20.37
CA GLN A 394 -3.04 -7.65 21.47
C GLN A 394 -3.52 -6.52 22.40
N MET A 395 -4.05 -5.42 21.84
CA MET A 395 -4.62 -4.32 22.62
C MET A 395 -5.82 -4.78 23.47
N LEU A 396 -6.75 -5.54 22.88
CA LEU A 396 -7.89 -6.11 23.59
C LEU A 396 -7.46 -7.06 24.71
N SER A 397 -6.46 -7.91 24.45
CA SER A 397 -5.92 -8.83 25.46
C SER A 397 -5.32 -8.08 26.66
N ARG A 398 -4.55 -7.01 26.39
CA ARG A 398 -3.99 -6.12 27.42
C ARG A 398 -5.08 -5.41 28.23
N ARG A 399 -6.12 -4.91 27.55
CA ARG A 399 -7.28 -4.26 28.18
C ARG A 399 -8.01 -5.24 29.11
N ALA A 400 -8.33 -6.44 28.64
CA ALA A 400 -9.02 -7.47 29.42
C ALA A 400 -8.22 -7.85 30.69
N ALA A 401 -6.91 -8.06 30.56
CA ALA A 401 -6.04 -8.39 31.69
C ALA A 401 -6.01 -7.29 32.76
N ARG A 402 -6.06 -6.01 32.37
CA ARG A 402 -6.10 -4.87 33.31
C ARG A 402 -7.45 -4.72 33.99
N MET A 403 -8.55 -4.88 33.25
CA MET A 403 -9.90 -4.82 33.83
C MET A 403 -10.12 -5.94 34.86
N HIS A 404 -9.71 -7.18 34.56
CA HIS A 404 -9.79 -8.29 35.53
C HIS A 404 -8.99 -8.06 36.81
N ARG A 405 -7.86 -7.34 36.74
CA ARG A 405 -7.09 -6.97 37.95
C ARG A 405 -7.82 -5.93 38.79
N ARG A 406 -8.50 -4.97 38.15
CA ARG A 406 -9.30 -3.94 38.83
C ARG A 406 -10.49 -4.55 39.55
N ASP A 407 -11.21 -5.48 38.91
CA ASP A 407 -12.37 -6.16 39.51
C ASP A 407 -11.98 -7.02 40.72
N ARG A 408 -10.83 -7.70 40.67
CA ARG A 408 -10.28 -8.45 41.83
C ARG A 408 -9.79 -7.53 42.96
N GLY A 409 -9.29 -6.34 42.64
CA GLY A 409 -8.88 -5.33 43.62
C GLY A 409 -10.06 -4.72 44.37
N ILE A 410 -11.15 -4.41 43.66
CA ILE A 410 -12.41 -3.93 44.24
C ILE A 410 -13.06 -5.02 45.11
N GLY A 411 -13.06 -6.27 44.65
CA GLY A 411 -13.57 -7.41 45.42
C GLY A 411 -12.83 -7.66 46.74
N ARG A 412 -11.51 -7.42 46.80
CA ARG A 412 -10.75 -7.49 48.08
C ARG A 412 -11.01 -6.30 49.01
N GLY A 413 -11.20 -5.10 48.47
CA GLY A 413 -11.54 -3.91 49.26
C GLY A 413 -12.92 -4.00 49.92
N LEU A 414 -13.91 -4.53 49.21
CA LEU A 414 -15.26 -4.76 49.76
C LEU A 414 -15.28 -5.88 50.81
N PHE A 415 -14.46 -6.92 50.65
CA PHE A 415 -14.31 -7.96 51.68
C PHE A 415 -13.59 -7.45 52.94
N GLN A 416 -12.66 -6.49 52.82
CA GLN A 416 -12.00 -5.90 54.00
C GLN A 416 -12.88 -4.90 54.75
N GLN A 417 -13.81 -4.20 54.08
CA GLN A 417 -14.78 -3.31 54.73
C GLN A 417 -15.98 -4.05 55.35
N ALA A 418 -16.25 -5.28 54.92
CA ALA A 418 -17.33 -6.11 55.50
C ALA A 418 -16.88 -6.94 56.73
N VAL A 419 -15.59 -6.90 57.08
CA VAL A 419 -14.99 -7.68 58.20
C VAL A 419 -14.32 -6.74 59.23
N SER A 420 -14.57 -5.42 59.17
CA SER A 420 -14.09 -4.42 60.14
C SER A 420 -15.18 -3.90 61.04
#